data_AF-A0A953X491-F1
#
_entry.id   AF-A0A953X491-F1
#
_cell.length_a   1.000
_cell.length_b   1.000
_cell.length_c   1.000
_cell.angle_alpha   90.00
_cell.angle_beta   90.00
_cell.angle_gamma   90.00
#
_symmetry.space_group_name_H-M   'P 1'
#
loop_
_entity.id
_entity.type
_entity.pdbx_description
1 polymer ?
#
loop_
_entity_poly.entity_id
_entity_poly.type
_entity_poly.pdbx_seq_one_letter_code
_entity_poly.pdbx_strand_id
1 'polypeptide(L)'
;GDDDAAFEDVLRRDVADPPSLLSAAAYEAFYLDVSHSTDWGTVLSRASLAAEHLRPARDALAARWATAELLSATADYNYRESIGALEKIGDLELWLYDKQTGDETNRIDRLYYETWAWRAALAAAFRSFDHMNLMRARKVELHVEEAKRMNRKMFWREGPRREPLCSGRIVERPDVDYPTWAAKRGYVGAVLVAFDFAEGKPGNFRVVGSVPGNDFDREALESMQSVRWEFDAKQANPSCSRSSDTPSLYAITFIMR
;
A
#
# COMPACT_ATOMS: atom_id res chain seq x y z
N GLY A 1 31.86 9.28 2.25
CA GLY A 1 32.64 9.56 3.47
C GLY A 1 32.54 11.02 3.85
N ASP A 2 33.39 11.88 3.28
CA ASP A 2 33.27 13.34 3.41
C ASP A 2 32.36 13.96 2.32
N ASP A 3 32.39 13.42 1.11
CA ASP A 3 31.58 13.93 -0.02
C ASP A 3 30.07 13.74 0.21
N ASP A 4 29.66 12.63 0.82
CA ASP A 4 28.24 12.35 1.12
C ASP A 4 27.69 13.30 2.19
N ALA A 5 28.50 13.65 3.20
CA ALA A 5 28.11 14.57 4.26
C ALA A 5 28.00 16.01 3.72
N ALA A 6 28.94 16.42 2.88
CA ALA A 6 28.89 17.72 2.21
C ALA A 6 27.68 17.82 1.26
N PHE A 7 27.36 16.75 0.53
CA PHE A 7 26.19 16.70 -0.33
C PHE A 7 24.88 16.71 0.46
N GLU A 8 24.79 15.94 1.54
CA GLU A 8 23.61 15.96 2.43
C GLU A 8 23.39 17.35 3.03
N ASP A 9 24.45 18.06 3.43
CA ASP A 9 24.33 19.42 3.96
C ASP A 9 23.83 20.43 2.92
N VAL A 10 24.22 20.28 1.65
CA VAL A 10 23.65 21.09 0.55
C VAL A 10 22.17 20.79 0.40
N LEU A 11 21.78 19.51 0.32
CA LEU A 11 20.38 19.11 0.20
C LEU A 11 19.54 19.55 1.40
N ARG A 12 20.10 19.62 2.62
CA ARG A 12 19.35 20.11 3.78
C ARG A 12 19.07 21.61 3.71
N ARG A 13 19.99 22.40 3.15
CA ARG A 13 19.81 23.85 2.99
C ARG A 13 18.76 24.17 1.93
N ASP A 14 18.75 23.38 0.86
CA ASP A 14 17.90 23.61 -0.31
C ASP A 14 16.49 22.99 -0.15
N VAL A 15 16.19 22.31 0.96
CA VAL A 15 14.90 21.63 1.18
C VAL A 15 13.70 22.57 1.04
N ALA A 16 13.86 23.84 1.43
CA ALA A 16 12.83 24.86 1.38
C ALA A 16 12.71 25.55 0.01
N ASP A 17 13.68 25.35 -0.89
CA ASP A 17 13.67 25.97 -2.21
C ASP A 17 12.67 25.27 -3.14
N PRO A 18 12.06 25.99 -4.10
CA PRO A 18 11.17 25.39 -5.07
C PRO A 18 11.84 24.25 -5.84
N PRO A 19 11.20 23.07 -5.96
CA PRO A 19 11.80 21.94 -6.68
C PRO A 19 12.05 22.25 -8.15
N SER A 20 13.26 21.94 -8.60
CA SER A 20 13.61 21.88 -10.02
C SER A 20 13.73 20.42 -10.47
N LEU A 21 13.75 20.16 -11.78
CA LEU A 21 14.02 18.79 -12.27
C LEU A 21 15.40 18.28 -11.84
N LEU A 22 16.39 19.17 -11.74
CA LEU A 22 17.74 18.82 -11.30
C LEU A 22 17.76 18.45 -9.82
N SER A 23 17.17 19.28 -8.95
CA SER A 23 17.10 18.98 -7.52
C SER A 23 16.27 17.71 -7.28
N ALA A 24 15.14 17.55 -7.95
CA ALA A 24 14.33 16.34 -7.85
C ALA A 24 15.07 15.06 -8.24
N ALA A 25 15.98 15.13 -9.23
CA ALA A 25 16.85 14.00 -9.59
C ALA A 25 17.96 13.76 -8.57
N ALA A 26 18.53 14.83 -8.01
CA ALA A 26 19.55 14.75 -6.97
C ALA A 26 19.01 14.08 -5.70
N TYR A 27 17.83 14.49 -5.21
CA TYR A 27 17.17 13.84 -4.07
C TYR A 27 16.80 12.39 -4.36
N GLU A 28 16.28 12.08 -5.57
CA GLU A 28 15.96 10.71 -5.96
C GLU A 28 17.19 9.80 -5.91
N ALA A 29 18.31 10.22 -6.51
CA ALA A 29 19.56 9.48 -6.41
C ALA A 29 20.04 9.31 -4.96
N PHE A 30 19.89 10.36 -4.14
CA PHE A 30 20.37 10.37 -2.75
C PHE A 30 19.68 9.35 -1.86
N TYR A 31 18.35 9.18 -1.97
CA TYR A 31 17.63 8.19 -1.17
C TYR A 31 17.67 6.78 -1.79
N LEU A 32 17.76 6.64 -3.12
CA LEU A 32 17.86 5.34 -3.78
C LEU A 32 19.18 4.61 -3.47
N ASP A 33 20.26 5.37 -3.27
CA ASP A 33 21.56 4.82 -2.85
C ASP A 33 21.47 3.99 -1.56
N VAL A 34 20.55 4.36 -0.65
CA VAL A 34 20.39 3.70 0.64
C VAL A 34 19.12 2.84 0.75
N SER A 35 18.24 2.82 -0.26
CA SER A 35 16.91 2.20 -0.13
C SER A 35 16.93 0.68 0.09
N HIS A 36 18.05 0.02 -0.21
CA HIS A 36 18.26 -1.41 0.04
C HIS A 36 19.09 -1.69 1.31
N SER A 37 19.47 -0.65 2.05
CA SER A 37 20.21 -0.78 3.30
C SER A 37 19.30 -1.25 4.44
N THR A 38 19.90 -1.94 5.42
CA THR A 38 19.24 -2.24 6.70
C THR A 38 19.39 -1.10 7.72
N ASP A 39 20.15 -0.04 7.39
CA ASP A 39 20.23 1.18 8.19
C ASP A 39 18.99 2.06 7.96
N TRP A 40 17.89 1.66 8.60
CA TRP A 40 16.60 2.34 8.50
C TRP A 40 16.63 3.79 8.98
N GLY A 41 17.57 4.16 9.87
CA GLY A 41 17.73 5.54 10.32
C GLY A 41 18.22 6.43 9.17
N THR A 42 19.21 5.96 8.42
CA THR A 42 19.70 6.65 7.22
C THR A 42 18.65 6.69 6.12
N VAL A 43 17.95 5.58 5.85
CA VAL A 43 16.85 5.55 4.86
C VAL A 43 15.76 6.55 5.23
N LEU A 44 15.33 6.55 6.49
CA LEU A 44 14.34 7.48 7.01
C LEU A 44 14.79 8.93 6.80
N SER A 45 16.02 9.27 7.21
CA SER A 45 16.56 10.63 7.07
C SER A 45 16.50 11.11 5.61
N ARG A 46 17.10 10.34 4.69
CA ARG A 46 17.23 10.74 3.28
C ARG A 46 15.88 10.77 2.56
N ALA A 47 15.04 9.75 2.76
CA ALA A 47 13.71 9.68 2.12
C ALA A 47 12.79 10.78 2.63
N SER A 48 12.84 11.10 3.93
CA SER A 48 12.03 12.19 4.51
C SER A 48 12.45 13.56 3.96
N LEU A 49 13.75 13.79 3.82
CA LEU A 49 14.27 15.02 3.23
C LEU A 49 13.82 15.20 1.78
N ALA A 50 13.87 14.12 0.99
CA ALA A 50 13.38 14.13 -0.39
C ALA A 50 11.85 14.35 -0.46
N ALA A 51 11.08 13.69 0.40
CA ALA A 51 9.63 13.84 0.45
C ALA A 51 9.23 15.27 0.84
N GLU A 52 9.94 15.89 1.78
CA GLU A 52 9.74 17.27 2.20
C GLU A 52 10.05 18.27 1.08
N HIS A 53 11.22 18.15 0.45
CA HIS A 53 11.60 19.02 -0.67
C HIS A 53 10.60 18.91 -1.82
N LEU A 54 10.18 17.70 -2.19
CA LEU A 54 9.29 17.48 -3.33
C LEU A 54 7.82 17.84 -3.06
N ARG A 55 7.42 17.99 -1.79
CA ARG A 55 6.02 18.21 -1.39
C ARG A 55 5.34 19.41 -2.09
N PRO A 56 5.96 20.60 -2.25
CA PRO A 56 5.33 21.72 -2.93
C PRO A 56 5.01 21.45 -4.40
N ALA A 57 5.74 20.52 -5.04
CA ALA A 57 5.58 20.13 -6.43
C ALA A 57 4.95 18.74 -6.59
N ARG A 58 4.31 18.18 -5.54
CA ARG A 58 3.80 16.80 -5.54
C ARG A 58 2.82 16.48 -6.68
N ASP A 59 2.07 17.45 -7.19
CA ASP A 59 1.17 17.19 -8.32
C ASP A 59 1.92 17.06 -9.65
N ALA A 60 3.00 17.83 -9.84
CA ALA A 60 3.84 17.78 -11.03
C ALA A 60 4.86 16.63 -10.99
N LEU A 61 5.33 16.27 -9.79
CA LEU A 61 6.33 15.22 -9.53
C LEU A 61 5.73 14.04 -8.76
N ALA A 62 4.48 13.71 -9.07
CA ALA A 62 3.64 12.76 -8.35
C ALA A 62 4.34 11.46 -7.95
N ALA A 63 4.89 10.76 -8.93
CA ALA A 63 5.52 9.47 -8.67
C ALA A 63 6.79 9.57 -7.81
N ARG A 64 7.58 10.63 -7.97
CA ARG A 64 8.82 10.82 -7.20
C ARG A 64 8.54 11.17 -5.76
N TRP A 65 7.61 12.10 -5.54
CA TRP A 65 7.17 12.47 -4.20
C TRP A 65 6.54 11.27 -3.48
N ALA A 66 5.63 10.55 -4.14
CA ALA A 66 4.96 9.39 -3.55
C ALA A 66 5.94 8.24 -3.22
N THR A 67 6.94 7.97 -4.07
CA THR A 67 7.99 6.99 -3.75
C THR A 67 8.79 7.41 -2.50
N ALA A 68 9.21 8.68 -2.42
CA ALA A 68 9.96 9.18 -1.26
C ALA A 68 9.12 9.16 0.03
N GLU A 69 7.85 9.55 -0.04
CA GLU A 69 6.93 9.56 1.10
C GLU A 69 6.64 8.13 1.59
N LEU A 70 6.41 7.18 0.68
CA LEU A 70 6.21 5.77 1.03
C LEU A 70 7.47 5.20 1.71
N LEU A 71 8.65 5.44 1.14
CA LEU A 71 9.92 4.96 1.70
C LEU A 71 10.23 5.62 3.06
N SER A 72 9.93 6.91 3.21
CA SER A 72 10.04 7.61 4.50
C SER A 72 9.15 6.96 5.55
N ALA A 73 7.88 6.70 5.22
CA ALA A 73 6.94 6.10 6.16
C ALA A 73 7.31 4.66 6.54
N THR A 74 7.72 3.83 5.57
CA THR A 74 8.11 2.44 5.84
C THR A 74 9.42 2.37 6.61
N ALA A 75 10.39 3.24 6.32
CA ALA A 75 11.61 3.36 7.12
C ALA A 75 11.31 3.85 8.55
N ASP A 76 10.35 4.76 8.73
CA ASP A 76 9.92 5.23 10.05
C ASP A 76 9.38 4.10 10.93
N TYR A 77 8.62 3.18 10.33
CA TYR A 77 8.17 1.97 10.99
C TYR A 77 9.35 1.05 11.33
N ASN A 78 10.22 0.73 10.36
CA ASN A 78 11.32 -0.22 10.60
C ASN A 78 12.38 0.31 11.57
N TYR A 79 12.55 1.64 11.67
CA TYR A 79 13.52 2.26 12.58
C TYR A 79 13.02 2.32 14.04
N ARG A 80 11.73 2.60 14.26
CA ARG A 80 11.20 2.90 15.62
C ARG A 80 9.75 2.46 15.88
N GLU A 81 9.18 1.62 15.03
CA GLU A 81 7.82 1.09 15.14
C GLU A 81 6.74 2.18 15.31
N SER A 82 6.94 3.30 14.60
CA SER A 82 6.08 4.48 14.69
C SER A 82 4.68 4.19 14.13
N ILE A 83 3.64 4.40 14.94
CA ILE A 83 2.24 4.40 14.44
C ILE A 83 2.01 5.53 13.45
N GLY A 84 2.78 6.62 13.54
CA GLY A 84 2.73 7.71 12.56
C GLY A 84 3.04 7.24 11.13
N ALA A 85 3.78 6.14 10.97
CA ALA A 85 3.98 5.51 9.66
C ALA A 85 2.66 5.05 9.02
N LEU A 86 1.76 4.46 9.82
CA LEU A 86 0.45 4.01 9.33
C LEU A 86 -0.42 5.19 8.89
N GLU A 87 -0.32 6.31 9.59
CA GLU A 87 -1.03 7.56 9.25
C GLU A 87 -0.50 8.15 7.94
N LYS A 88 0.82 8.30 7.81
CA LYS A 88 1.45 8.78 6.57
C LYS A 88 1.11 7.90 5.36
N ILE A 89 1.13 6.58 5.52
CA ILE A 89 0.76 5.63 4.46
C ILE A 89 -0.73 5.78 4.10
N GLY A 90 -1.61 5.95 5.10
CA GLY A 90 -3.04 6.20 4.87
C GLY A 90 -3.29 7.50 4.10
N ASP A 91 -2.62 8.59 4.47
CA ASP A 91 -2.71 9.88 3.77
C ASP A 91 -2.19 9.78 2.34
N LEU A 92 -1.09 9.06 2.13
CA LEU A 92 -0.52 8.81 0.81
C LEU A 92 -1.46 7.95 -0.06
N GLU A 93 -2.06 6.90 0.50
CA GLU A 93 -3.03 6.05 -0.21
C GLU A 93 -4.22 6.86 -0.71
N LEU A 94 -4.75 7.75 0.12
CA LEU A 94 -5.85 8.65 -0.27
C LEU A 94 -5.46 9.61 -1.36
N TRP A 95 -4.27 10.21 -1.24
CA TRP A 95 -3.77 11.11 -2.27
C TRP A 95 -3.56 10.38 -3.60
N LEU A 96 -2.98 9.17 -3.57
CA LEU A 96 -2.74 8.36 -4.76
C LEU A 96 -4.04 7.90 -5.41
N TYR A 97 -5.06 7.57 -4.62
CA TYR A 97 -6.38 7.18 -5.11
C TYR A 97 -6.97 8.24 -6.05
N ASP A 98 -6.91 9.52 -5.67
CA ASP A 98 -7.41 10.63 -6.49
C ASP A 98 -6.61 10.84 -7.79
N LYS A 99 -5.40 10.30 -7.87
CA LYS A 99 -4.49 10.39 -9.02
C LYS A 99 -4.51 9.16 -9.93
N GLN A 100 -5.23 8.11 -9.54
CA GLN A 100 -5.20 6.86 -10.27
C GLN A 100 -5.74 6.99 -11.69
N THR A 101 -5.18 6.23 -12.62
CA THR A 101 -5.63 6.18 -14.01
C THR A 101 -6.45 4.94 -14.36
N GLY A 102 -6.35 3.88 -13.54
CA GLY A 102 -6.93 2.57 -13.84
C GLY A 102 -6.05 1.74 -14.80
N ASP A 103 -4.81 2.15 -15.03
CA ASP A 103 -3.79 1.45 -15.81
C ASP A 103 -2.72 0.91 -14.86
N GLU A 104 -2.73 -0.38 -14.59
CA GLU A 104 -1.76 -1.04 -13.69
C GLU A 104 -0.31 -0.94 -14.13
N THR A 105 -0.01 -0.62 -15.39
CA THR A 105 1.36 -0.38 -15.81
C THR A 105 1.84 1.01 -15.40
N ASN A 106 0.90 1.92 -15.12
CA ASN A 106 1.17 3.27 -14.63
C ASN A 106 1.89 3.22 -13.28
N ARG A 107 2.91 4.07 -13.11
CA ARG A 107 3.69 4.14 -11.87
C ARG A 107 2.85 4.58 -10.67
N ILE A 108 1.87 5.47 -10.86
CA ILE A 108 0.97 5.92 -9.79
C ILE A 108 0.05 4.80 -9.33
N ASP A 109 -0.53 4.04 -10.25
CA ASP A 109 -1.43 2.93 -9.90
C ASP A 109 -0.65 1.83 -9.17
N ARG A 110 0.57 1.50 -9.60
CA ARG A 110 1.47 0.59 -8.87
C ARG A 110 1.82 1.09 -7.47
N LEU A 111 2.17 2.38 -7.33
CA LEU A 111 2.46 2.97 -6.02
C LEU A 111 1.23 2.94 -5.11
N TYR A 112 0.02 3.12 -5.64
CA TYR A 112 -1.20 2.98 -4.86
C TYR A 112 -1.35 1.55 -4.32
N TYR A 113 -1.19 0.53 -5.16
CA TYR A 113 -1.31 -0.86 -4.74
C TYR A 113 -0.22 -1.25 -3.72
N GLU A 114 1.00 -0.80 -3.93
CA GLU A 114 2.11 -0.99 -3.00
C GLU A 114 1.86 -0.30 -1.65
N THR A 115 1.35 0.93 -1.67
CA THR A 115 0.98 1.70 -0.47
C THR A 115 -0.10 0.96 0.33
N TRP A 116 -1.12 0.43 -0.35
CA TRP A 116 -2.16 -0.37 0.31
C TRP A 116 -1.59 -1.69 0.87
N ALA A 117 -0.74 -2.40 0.13
CA ALA A 117 -0.07 -3.59 0.65
C ALA A 117 0.74 -3.28 1.92
N TRP A 118 1.55 -2.21 1.93
CA TRP A 118 2.26 -1.73 3.11
C TRP A 118 1.32 -1.42 4.27
N ARG A 119 0.22 -0.70 4.03
CA ARG A 119 -0.76 -0.40 5.07
C ARG A 119 -1.33 -1.67 5.70
N ALA A 120 -1.68 -2.65 4.87
CA ALA A 120 -2.22 -3.92 5.31
C ALA A 120 -1.19 -4.71 6.14
N ALA A 121 0.06 -4.76 5.69
CA ALA A 121 1.17 -5.40 6.39
C ALA A 121 1.42 -4.75 7.76
N LEU A 122 1.54 -3.41 7.82
CA LEU A 122 1.77 -2.69 9.08
C LEU A 122 0.59 -2.83 10.05
N ALA A 123 -0.65 -2.71 9.57
CA ALA A 123 -1.82 -2.92 10.40
C ALA A 123 -1.87 -4.35 10.97
N ALA A 124 -1.40 -5.33 10.21
CA ALA A 124 -1.30 -6.71 10.66
C ALA A 124 -0.17 -6.88 11.69
N ALA A 125 1.02 -6.33 11.42
CA ALA A 125 2.15 -6.36 12.34
C ALA A 125 1.79 -5.75 13.70
N PHE A 126 1.20 -4.55 13.71
CA PHE A 126 0.76 -3.90 14.93
C PHE A 126 -0.26 -4.74 15.71
N ARG A 127 -1.20 -5.43 15.05
CA ARG A 127 -2.14 -6.35 15.73
C ARG A 127 -1.47 -7.57 16.33
N SER A 128 -0.38 -8.05 15.75
CA SER A 128 0.35 -9.24 16.22
C SER A 128 1.24 -8.98 17.43
N PHE A 129 1.67 -7.75 17.67
CA PHE A 129 2.43 -7.42 18.88
C PHE A 129 1.49 -7.31 20.10
N ASP A 130 1.38 -8.40 20.86
CA ASP A 130 0.61 -8.58 22.11
C ASP A 130 0.89 -7.54 23.23
N HIS A 131 1.85 -6.64 23.03
CA HIS A 131 2.25 -5.60 24.00
C HIS A 131 1.84 -4.20 23.60
N MET A 132 1.03 -4.04 22.54
CA MET A 132 0.50 -2.73 22.20
C MET A 132 -0.45 -2.22 23.29
N ASN A 133 -0.06 -1.09 23.88
CA ASN A 133 -0.89 -0.29 24.77
C ASN A 133 -2.31 -0.14 24.17
N LEU A 134 -3.37 -0.39 24.92
CA LEU A 134 -4.78 -0.39 24.45
C LEU A 134 -5.14 0.80 23.56
N MET A 135 -4.57 1.98 23.86
CA MET A 135 -4.75 3.21 23.08
C MET A 135 -4.16 3.12 21.67
N ARG A 136 -3.00 2.46 21.51
CA ARG A 136 -2.37 2.19 20.21
C ARG A 136 -3.18 1.21 19.39
N ALA A 137 -3.63 0.11 20.00
CA ALA A 137 -4.49 -0.88 19.35
C ALA A 137 -5.80 -0.24 18.84
N ARG A 138 -6.45 0.59 19.68
CA ARG A 138 -7.66 1.33 19.28
C ARG A 138 -7.40 2.32 18.15
N LYS A 139 -6.25 3.01 18.15
CA LYS A 139 -5.87 3.93 17.06
C LYS A 139 -5.66 3.18 15.75
N VAL A 140 -4.99 2.02 15.77
CA VAL A 140 -4.85 1.14 14.59
C VAL A 140 -6.21 0.64 14.11
N GLU A 141 -7.09 0.23 15.01
CA GLU A 141 -8.44 -0.23 14.66
C GLU A 141 -9.27 0.86 13.99
N LEU A 142 -9.24 2.10 14.51
CA LEU A 142 -9.90 3.25 13.91
C LEU A 142 -9.37 3.53 12.49
N HIS A 143 -8.05 3.51 12.30
CA HIS A 143 -7.42 3.69 10.99
C HIS A 143 -7.80 2.57 10.01
N VAL A 144 -7.84 1.32 10.48
CA VAL A 144 -8.26 0.17 9.67
C VAL A 144 -9.75 0.29 9.28
N GLU A 145 -10.63 0.67 10.19
CA GLU A 145 -12.06 0.84 9.89
C GLU A 145 -12.34 2.04 8.98
N GLU A 146 -11.64 3.15 9.18
CA GLU A 146 -11.68 4.29 8.26
C GLU A 146 -11.23 3.87 6.87
N ALA A 147 -10.13 3.13 6.76
CA ALA A 147 -9.67 2.61 5.49
C ALA A 147 -10.61 1.57 4.88
N LYS A 148 -11.27 0.70 5.67
CA LYS A 148 -12.34 -0.18 5.16
C LYS A 148 -13.53 0.62 4.66
N ARG A 149 -13.87 1.73 5.31
CA ARG A 149 -14.95 2.64 4.87
C ARG A 149 -14.55 3.34 3.57
N MET A 150 -13.29 3.73 3.43
CA MET A 150 -12.74 4.32 2.21
C MET A 150 -12.67 3.30 1.09
N ASN A 151 -12.12 2.10 1.31
CA ASN A 151 -12.13 1.00 0.35
C ASN A 151 -13.56 0.66 -0.10
N ARG A 152 -14.52 0.58 0.82
CA ARG A 152 -15.95 0.40 0.49
C ARG A 152 -16.51 1.50 -0.40
N LYS A 153 -15.97 2.72 -0.37
CA LYS A 153 -16.28 3.81 -1.31
C LYS A 153 -15.46 3.71 -2.60
N MET A 154 -14.22 3.23 -2.54
CA MET A 154 -13.30 3.06 -3.69
C MET A 154 -13.76 1.93 -4.65
N PHE A 155 -14.46 0.91 -4.17
CA PHE A 155 -15.13 -0.10 -5.02
C PHE A 155 -16.20 0.50 -5.95
N TRP A 156 -16.55 1.79 -5.80
CA TRP A 156 -17.53 2.50 -6.62
C TRP A 156 -16.90 3.59 -7.49
N ARG A 157 -15.68 3.39 -7.99
CA ARG A 157 -15.17 4.28 -9.02
C ARG A 157 -16.00 4.07 -10.30
N GLU A 158 -16.79 5.08 -10.65
CA GLU A 158 -17.58 5.15 -11.89
C GLU A 158 -16.64 5.11 -13.11
N GLY A 159 -16.22 3.91 -13.50
CA GLY A 159 -15.74 3.66 -14.85
C GLY A 159 -16.83 4.01 -15.88
N PRO A 160 -16.46 4.25 -17.15
CA PRO A 160 -17.38 4.76 -18.16
C PRO A 160 -18.65 3.88 -18.27
N ARG A 161 -19.79 4.38 -17.77
CA ARG A 161 -21.15 3.80 -17.91
C ARG A 161 -21.20 2.26 -18.01
N ARG A 162 -20.55 1.55 -17.08
CA ARG A 162 -20.73 0.09 -16.93
C ARG A 162 -21.61 -0.16 -15.71
N GLU A 163 -22.46 -1.17 -15.81
CA GLU A 163 -23.31 -1.59 -14.69
C GLU A 163 -22.41 -1.94 -13.50
N PRO A 164 -22.65 -1.38 -12.30
CA PRO A 164 -21.81 -1.63 -11.16
C PRO A 164 -21.93 -3.10 -10.71
N LEU A 165 -20.88 -3.65 -10.11
CA LEU A 165 -20.93 -4.99 -9.52
C LEU A 165 -21.98 -5.02 -8.39
N CYS A 166 -22.82 -6.05 -8.37
CA CYS A 166 -23.78 -6.27 -7.30
C CYS A 166 -23.08 -6.42 -5.95
N SER A 167 -23.71 -5.90 -4.89
CA SER A 167 -23.17 -5.99 -3.54
C SER A 167 -23.14 -7.44 -3.05
N GLY A 168 -22.11 -7.76 -2.27
CA GLY A 168 -21.92 -9.07 -1.70
C GLY A 168 -20.76 -9.09 -0.72
N ARG A 169 -20.40 -10.30 -0.29
CA ARG A 169 -19.35 -10.53 0.69
C ARG A 169 -18.64 -11.84 0.44
N ILE A 170 -17.41 -11.90 0.92
CA ILE A 170 -16.67 -13.16 1.04
C ILE A 170 -17.29 -13.98 2.18
N VAL A 171 -17.76 -15.18 1.86
CA VAL A 171 -18.32 -16.13 2.84
C VAL A 171 -17.31 -17.18 3.28
N GLU A 172 -16.35 -17.50 2.40
CA GLU A 172 -15.23 -18.37 2.70
C GLU A 172 -13.95 -17.59 2.42
N ARG A 173 -13.22 -17.27 3.49
CA ARG A 173 -11.97 -16.52 3.41
C ARG A 173 -10.88 -17.41 2.80
N PRO A 174 -9.90 -16.83 2.11
CA PRO A 174 -8.77 -17.60 1.63
C PRO A 174 -8.07 -18.29 2.80
N ASP A 175 -7.73 -19.56 2.60
CA ASP A 175 -6.92 -20.33 3.55
C ASP A 175 -5.46 -20.12 3.19
N VAL A 176 -4.76 -19.37 4.02
CA VAL A 176 -3.44 -18.83 3.69
C VAL A 176 -2.40 -19.64 4.43
N ASP A 177 -1.68 -20.47 3.68
CA ASP A 177 -0.51 -21.17 4.21
C ASP A 177 0.62 -20.16 4.39
N TYR A 178 1.03 -19.99 5.64
CA TYR A 178 2.13 -19.11 5.97
C TYR A 178 3.45 -19.76 5.48
N PRO A 179 4.25 -19.10 4.61
CA PRO A 179 5.47 -19.70 4.08
C PRO A 179 6.47 -20.06 5.19
N THR A 180 6.94 -21.31 5.22
CA THR A 180 7.82 -21.81 6.29
C THR A 180 9.13 -21.01 6.43
N TRP A 181 9.66 -20.49 5.33
CA TRP A 181 10.89 -19.69 5.33
C TRP A 181 10.68 -18.31 5.96
N ALA A 182 9.52 -17.69 5.75
CA ALA A 182 9.15 -16.41 6.35
C ALA A 182 8.92 -16.57 7.86
N ALA A 183 8.39 -17.73 8.28
CA ALA A 183 8.04 -17.99 9.68
C ALA A 183 9.30 -18.05 10.53
N LYS A 184 10.36 -18.67 9.99
CA LYS A 184 11.68 -18.73 10.63
C LYS A 184 12.37 -17.38 10.76
N ARG A 185 12.01 -16.39 9.94
CA ARG A 185 12.59 -15.04 9.94
C ARG A 185 11.68 -14.00 10.59
N GLY A 186 10.47 -14.39 10.96
CA GLY A 186 9.48 -13.55 11.57
C GLY A 186 8.98 -12.39 10.73
N TYR A 187 8.90 -12.57 9.40
CA TYR A 187 8.41 -11.52 8.53
C TYR A 187 6.91 -11.30 8.67
N VAL A 188 6.48 -10.06 8.46
CA VAL A 188 5.06 -9.74 8.26
C VAL A 188 4.94 -9.23 6.84
N GLY A 189 3.97 -9.78 6.11
CA GLY A 189 3.79 -9.47 4.71
C GLY A 189 2.32 -9.21 4.37
N ALA A 190 2.09 -8.57 3.24
CA ALA A 190 0.77 -8.49 2.65
C ALA A 190 0.85 -8.50 1.13
N VAL A 191 -0.09 -9.20 0.53
CA VAL A 191 -0.26 -9.30 -0.92
C VAL A 191 -1.64 -8.76 -1.28
N LEU A 192 -1.68 -7.82 -2.21
CA LEU A 192 -2.90 -7.28 -2.79
C LEU A 192 -3.19 -8.03 -4.08
N VAL A 193 -4.29 -8.78 -4.09
CA VAL A 193 -4.76 -9.57 -5.23
C VAL A 193 -5.91 -8.86 -5.90
N ALA A 194 -5.79 -8.64 -7.21
CA ALA A 194 -6.87 -8.23 -8.08
C ALA A 194 -7.57 -9.46 -8.68
N PHE A 195 -8.89 -9.37 -8.82
CA PHE A 195 -9.72 -10.41 -9.43
C PHE A 195 -10.99 -9.84 -10.02
N ASP A 196 -11.48 -10.49 -11.07
CA ASP A 196 -12.66 -10.06 -11.81
C ASP A 196 -13.83 -11.00 -11.49
N PHE A 197 -15.03 -10.61 -11.93
CA PHE A 197 -16.22 -11.46 -11.80
C PHE A 197 -16.71 -11.91 -13.17
N ALA A 198 -16.83 -13.21 -13.36
CA ALA A 198 -17.48 -13.81 -14.50
C ALA A 198 -18.66 -14.66 -14.03
N GLU A 199 -19.87 -14.31 -14.46
CA GLU A 199 -21.10 -15.05 -14.13
C GLU A 199 -21.32 -15.22 -12.62
N GLY A 200 -20.94 -14.22 -11.83
CA GLY A 200 -21.06 -14.23 -10.38
C GLY A 200 -20.00 -15.05 -9.65
N LYS A 201 -18.93 -15.46 -10.33
CA LYS A 201 -17.78 -16.15 -9.71
C LYS A 201 -16.53 -15.28 -9.79
N PRO A 202 -15.76 -15.16 -8.70
CA PRO A 202 -14.46 -14.50 -8.75
C PRO A 202 -13.47 -15.36 -9.56
N GLY A 203 -12.63 -14.71 -10.37
CA GLY A 203 -11.64 -15.37 -11.22
C GLY A 203 -10.56 -14.38 -11.68
N ASN A 204 -9.66 -14.83 -12.57
CA ASN A 204 -8.54 -14.03 -13.08
C ASN A 204 -7.66 -13.41 -11.97
N PHE A 205 -7.39 -14.18 -10.92
CA PHE A 205 -6.58 -13.74 -9.79
C PHE A 205 -5.16 -13.37 -10.23
N ARG A 206 -4.69 -12.19 -9.81
CA ARG A 206 -3.34 -11.70 -10.08
C ARG A 206 -2.86 -10.76 -8.99
N VAL A 207 -1.56 -10.75 -8.73
CA VAL A 207 -0.95 -9.85 -7.75
C VAL A 207 -0.77 -8.47 -8.36
N VAL A 208 -1.22 -7.43 -7.66
CA VAL A 208 -1.03 -6.03 -8.05
C VAL A 208 -0.11 -5.25 -7.09
N GLY A 209 0.12 -5.78 -5.89
CA GLY A 209 1.07 -5.25 -4.94
C GLY A 209 1.47 -6.32 -3.93
N SER A 210 2.73 -6.34 -3.52
CA SER A 210 3.20 -7.29 -2.51
C SER A 210 4.36 -6.71 -1.70
N VAL A 211 4.36 -7.03 -0.40
CA VAL A 211 5.32 -6.57 0.59
C VAL A 211 5.65 -7.70 1.58
N PRO A 212 6.92 -7.91 1.95
CA PRO A 212 8.14 -7.42 1.30
C PRO A 212 8.41 -8.16 -0.02
N GLY A 213 8.42 -7.44 -1.15
CA GLY A 213 8.69 -8.05 -2.46
C GLY A 213 7.65 -9.11 -2.84
N ASN A 214 8.02 -10.01 -3.75
CA ASN A 214 7.14 -11.04 -4.32
C ASN A 214 7.17 -12.38 -3.57
N ASP A 215 7.70 -12.38 -2.34
CA ASP A 215 7.99 -13.62 -1.63
C ASP A 215 6.72 -14.38 -1.15
N PHE A 216 5.57 -13.71 -1.12
CA PHE A 216 4.28 -14.25 -0.67
C PHE A 216 3.26 -14.45 -1.81
N ASP A 217 3.64 -14.08 -3.04
CA ASP A 217 2.71 -13.99 -4.18
C ASP A 217 2.07 -15.33 -4.52
N ARG A 218 2.87 -16.40 -4.51
CA ARG A 218 2.40 -17.75 -4.88
C ARG A 218 1.35 -18.23 -3.89
N GLU A 219 1.67 -18.23 -2.61
CA GLU A 219 0.78 -18.70 -1.55
C GLU A 219 -0.50 -17.84 -1.50
N ALA A 220 -0.38 -16.54 -1.74
CA ALA A 220 -1.54 -15.66 -1.86
C ALA A 220 -2.45 -16.05 -3.04
N LEU A 221 -1.90 -16.27 -4.23
CA LEU A 221 -2.68 -16.67 -5.41
C LEU A 221 -3.33 -18.05 -5.26
N GLU A 222 -2.61 -19.01 -4.68
CA GLU A 222 -3.15 -20.34 -4.38
C GLU A 222 -4.33 -20.26 -3.40
N SER A 223 -4.19 -19.47 -2.33
CA SER A 223 -5.26 -19.28 -1.33
C SER A 223 -6.53 -18.62 -1.92
N MET A 224 -6.38 -17.76 -2.93
CA MET A 224 -7.54 -17.10 -3.56
C MET A 224 -8.41 -18.06 -4.36
N GLN A 225 -7.92 -19.25 -4.72
CA GLN A 225 -8.70 -20.27 -5.43
C GLN A 225 -9.83 -20.85 -4.57
N SER A 226 -9.72 -20.80 -3.24
CA SER A 226 -10.76 -21.27 -2.32
C SER A 226 -11.80 -20.20 -1.96
N VAL A 227 -11.61 -18.96 -2.40
CA VAL A 227 -12.50 -17.84 -2.05
C VAL A 227 -13.89 -18.07 -2.63
N ARG A 228 -14.90 -17.91 -1.76
CA ARG A 228 -16.31 -17.90 -2.16
C ARG A 228 -16.95 -16.56 -1.88
N TRP A 229 -17.66 -16.07 -2.89
CA TRP A 229 -18.43 -14.83 -2.84
C TRP A 229 -19.93 -15.14 -2.82
N GLU A 230 -20.66 -14.47 -1.93
CA GLU A 230 -22.12 -14.50 -1.87
C GLU A 230 -22.65 -13.09 -2.15
N PHE A 231 -23.48 -12.95 -3.18
CA PHE A 231 -24.19 -11.70 -3.46
C PHE A 231 -25.35 -11.52 -2.49
N ASP A 232 -25.60 -10.27 -2.10
CA ASP A 232 -26.72 -9.96 -1.22
C ASP A 232 -28.05 -10.30 -1.90
N ALA A 233 -28.96 -10.92 -1.14
CA ALA A 233 -30.28 -11.29 -1.65
C ALA A 233 -31.09 -10.07 -2.13
N LYS A 234 -30.88 -8.90 -1.51
CA LYS A 234 -31.51 -7.65 -1.89
C LYS A 234 -30.45 -6.63 -2.31
N GLN A 235 -30.48 -6.28 -3.59
CA GLN A 235 -29.57 -5.30 -4.17
C GLN A 235 -30.15 -3.89 -3.99
N ALA A 236 -29.31 -2.96 -3.53
CA ALA A 236 -29.70 -1.55 -3.41
C ALA A 236 -29.85 -0.89 -4.78
N ASN A 237 -29.02 -1.30 -5.75
CA ASN A 237 -29.12 -0.90 -7.13
C ASN A 237 -29.66 -2.08 -7.99
N PRO A 238 -30.87 -1.99 -8.55
CA PRO A 238 -31.44 -3.05 -9.36
C PRO A 238 -30.76 -3.23 -10.73
N SER A 239 -29.97 -2.26 -11.21
CA SER A 239 -29.21 -2.36 -12.46
C SER A 239 -27.74 -2.78 -12.25
N CYS A 240 -27.45 -3.51 -11.17
CA CYS A 240 -26.13 -4.08 -10.95
C CYS A 240 -25.92 -5.37 -11.75
N SER A 241 -24.67 -5.66 -12.09
CA SER A 241 -24.27 -6.90 -12.77
C SER A 241 -23.54 -7.84 -11.81
N ARG A 242 -23.64 -9.16 -12.04
CA ARG A 242 -22.82 -10.16 -11.36
C ARG A 242 -21.51 -10.48 -12.11
N SER A 243 -21.29 -9.82 -13.24
CA SER A 243 -20.05 -9.86 -14.00
C SER A 243 -19.44 -8.46 -14.03
N SER A 244 -18.13 -8.36 -13.85
CA SER A 244 -17.39 -7.10 -13.87
C SER A 244 -15.99 -7.35 -14.36
N ASP A 245 -15.59 -6.60 -15.40
CA ASP A 245 -14.20 -6.50 -15.86
C ASP A 245 -13.41 -5.47 -15.04
N THR A 246 -14.08 -4.71 -14.17
CA THR A 246 -13.39 -3.86 -13.20
C THR A 246 -12.89 -4.74 -12.07
N PRO A 247 -11.57 -4.77 -11.82
CA PRO A 247 -10.98 -5.65 -10.84
C PRO A 247 -11.40 -5.26 -9.42
N SER A 248 -11.82 -6.26 -8.67
CA SER A 248 -11.96 -6.19 -7.22
C SER A 248 -10.62 -6.48 -6.55
N LEU A 249 -10.35 -5.85 -5.42
CA LEU A 249 -9.06 -5.92 -4.73
C LEU A 249 -9.24 -6.56 -3.35
N TYR A 250 -8.37 -7.52 -3.01
CA TYR A 250 -8.35 -8.18 -1.71
C TYR A 250 -6.92 -8.25 -1.16
N ALA A 251 -6.75 -7.76 0.08
CA ALA A 251 -5.46 -7.81 0.76
C ALA A 251 -5.37 -9.05 1.64
N ILE A 252 -4.43 -9.94 1.31
CA ILE A 252 -4.04 -11.09 2.12
C ILE A 252 -2.89 -10.66 3.02
N THR A 253 -3.02 -10.85 4.33
CA THR A 253 -1.97 -10.51 5.30
C THR A 253 -1.37 -11.78 5.91
N PHE A 254 -0.05 -11.85 5.92
CA PHE A 254 0.74 -12.93 6.51
C PHE A 254 1.29 -12.46 7.85
N ILE A 255 0.73 -13.00 8.94
CA ILE A 255 1.17 -12.74 10.31
C ILE A 255 1.69 -14.01 10.96
N MET A 256 2.79 -13.90 11.70
CA MET A 256 3.12 -14.95 12.67
C MET A 256 2.03 -15.01 13.73
N ARG A 257 1.50 -16.21 13.96
CA ARG A 257 0.62 -16.53 15.07
C ARG A 257 1.42 -17.10 16.23
#